data_AF-A0A359MPR9-F1
#
_entry.id   AF-A0A359MPR9-F1
#
_cell.length_a   1.000
_cell.length_b   1.000
_cell.length_c   1.000
_cell.angle_alpha   90.00
_cell.angle_beta   90.00
_cell.angle_gamma   90.00
#
_symmetry.space_group_name_H-M   'P 1'
#
loop_
_entity.id
_entity.type
_entity.pdbx_description
1 polymer ?
#
loop_
_entity_poly.entity_id
_entity_poly.type
_entity_poly.pdbx_seq_one_letter_code
_entity_poly.pdbx_strand_id
1 'polypeptide(L)'
;MLESGLHTIRLLESEALQKRNSNLKYLLEIKTDNLLFPFRWQAGMTGSINRKMPELHGGWDSQNSHIRGTFTGHWLSAAAYTVEETKNSELLVRANDIVDELEKIQELNGGEWVFPIPPEYIYGVRDGRGYWAPFYVCHKVLMGLLDMYRILGNTKALEIVLHASGWFTRFLEETSRETLTRMMDQQETGGLMELWADLYSITRDPAHL
;
A
#
# COMPACT_ATOMS: atom_id res chain seq x y z
N MET A 1 16.38 14.70 0.91
CA MET A 1 16.31 13.28 0.57
C MET A 1 17.15 12.56 1.62
N LEU A 2 16.54 11.80 2.54
CA LEU A 2 17.30 10.97 3.47
C LEU A 2 17.87 9.82 2.64
N GLU A 3 19.18 9.78 2.44
CA GLU A 3 19.83 8.67 1.73
C GLU A 3 19.60 7.39 2.54
N SER A 4 19.11 6.33 1.87
CA SER A 4 18.75 5.04 2.47
C SER A 4 19.93 4.34 3.18
N GLY A 5 21.17 4.84 3.05
CA GLY A 5 22.41 4.24 3.55
C GLY A 5 22.77 2.91 2.88
N LEU A 6 21.80 2.22 2.29
CA LEU A 6 21.90 0.89 1.68
C LEU A 6 22.86 0.85 0.50
N HIS A 7 23.05 1.96 -0.22
CA HIS A 7 24.03 2.05 -1.30
C HIS A 7 25.49 1.85 -0.86
N THR A 8 25.80 2.00 0.43
CA THR A 8 27.18 1.96 0.94
C THR A 8 27.53 0.66 1.67
N ILE A 9 26.58 -0.27 1.78
CA ILE A 9 26.72 -1.50 2.58
C ILE A 9 26.48 -2.73 1.69
N ARG A 10 27.39 -3.71 1.76
CA ARG A 10 27.27 -4.97 1.03
C ARG A 10 27.30 -6.15 1.98
N LEU A 11 26.31 -7.04 1.88
CA LEU A 11 26.33 -8.31 2.59
C LEU A 11 27.43 -9.23 2.02
N LEU A 12 28.34 -9.65 2.90
CA LEU A 12 29.30 -10.72 2.62
C LEU A 12 28.63 -12.08 2.78
N GLU A 13 29.34 -13.14 2.38
CA GLU A 13 28.89 -14.52 2.57
C GLU A 13 28.59 -14.78 4.05
N SER A 14 27.30 -14.99 4.34
CA SER A 14 26.76 -15.04 5.70
C SER A 14 25.31 -15.55 5.68
N GLU A 15 24.78 -15.85 6.87
CA GLU A 15 23.35 -16.17 7.04
C GLU A 15 22.44 -15.02 6.58
N ALA A 16 22.86 -13.75 6.79
CA ALA A 16 22.11 -12.59 6.34
C ALA A 16 21.95 -12.56 4.81
N LEU A 17 23.03 -12.87 4.08
CA LEU A 17 23.00 -12.98 2.62
C LEU A 17 22.04 -14.09 2.15
N GLN A 18 22.06 -15.24 2.83
CA GLN A 18 21.16 -16.36 2.52
C GLN A 18 19.69 -15.97 2.74
N LYS A 19 19.37 -15.34 3.88
CA LYS A 19 18.01 -14.85 4.18
C LYS A 19 17.54 -13.82 3.14
N ARG A 20 18.41 -12.90 2.73
CA ARG A 20 18.10 -11.92 1.69
C ARG A 20 17.84 -12.55 0.32
N ASN A 21 18.64 -13.55 -0.07
CA ASN A 21 18.41 -14.32 -1.30
C ASN A 21 17.07 -15.08 -1.26
N SER A 22 16.74 -15.70 -0.12
CA SER A 22 15.45 -16.36 0.07
C SER A 22 14.28 -15.38 -0.02
N ASN A 23 14.42 -14.17 0.55
CA ASN A 23 13.41 -13.12 0.43
C ASN A 23 13.20 -12.69 -1.03
N LEU A 24 14.29 -12.43 -1.77
CA LEU A 24 14.21 -12.11 -3.20
C LEU A 24 13.52 -13.22 -3.99
N LYS A 25 13.87 -14.49 -3.74
CA LYS A 25 13.23 -15.63 -4.40
C LYS A 25 11.72 -15.67 -4.12
N TYR A 26 11.33 -15.45 -2.86
CA TYR A 26 9.93 -15.41 -2.47
C TYR A 26 9.16 -14.26 -3.13
N LEU A 27 9.73 -13.05 -3.16
CA LEU A 27 9.11 -11.90 -3.84
C LEU A 27 8.86 -12.16 -5.32
N LEU A 28 9.79 -12.86 -6.00
CA LEU A 28 9.67 -13.25 -7.40
C LEU A 28 8.67 -14.40 -7.62
N GLU A 29 8.43 -15.26 -6.63
CA GLU A 29 7.47 -16.37 -6.72
C GLU A 29 6.01 -15.90 -6.71
N ILE A 30 5.70 -14.85 -5.94
CA ILE A 30 4.35 -14.26 -5.91
C ILE A 30 4.00 -13.72 -7.29
N LYS A 31 2.77 -13.90 -7.78
CA LYS A 31 2.34 -13.37 -9.09
C LYS A 31 1.77 -11.96 -8.95
N THR A 32 2.15 -11.06 -9.87
CA THR A 32 1.60 -9.69 -9.96
C THR A 32 0.07 -9.68 -10.03
N ASP A 33 -0.50 -10.63 -10.78
CA ASP A 33 -1.96 -10.78 -10.88
C ASP A 33 -2.65 -11.08 -9.54
N ASN A 34 -2.00 -11.84 -8.65
CA ASN A 34 -2.55 -12.17 -7.34
C ASN A 34 -2.50 -10.94 -6.41
N LEU A 35 -1.41 -10.17 -6.46
CA LEU A 35 -1.25 -8.92 -5.70
C LEU A 35 -2.27 -7.86 -6.12
N LEU A 36 -2.58 -7.76 -7.41
CA LEU A 36 -3.52 -6.77 -7.95
C LEU A 36 -4.98 -7.22 -7.87
N PHE A 37 -5.25 -8.51 -7.63
CA PHE A 37 -6.61 -9.04 -7.62
C PHE A 37 -7.57 -8.28 -6.69
N PRO A 38 -7.27 -8.06 -5.39
CA PRO A 38 -8.23 -7.41 -4.50
C PRO A 38 -8.54 -5.96 -4.91
N PHE A 39 -7.58 -5.27 -5.53
CA PHE A 39 -7.75 -3.91 -6.04
C PHE A 39 -8.60 -3.89 -7.32
N ARG A 40 -8.28 -4.76 -8.28
CA ARG A 40 -9.07 -4.93 -9.51
C ARG A 40 -10.50 -5.36 -9.20
N TRP A 41 -10.69 -6.21 -8.20
CA TRP A 41 -12.02 -6.62 -7.76
C TRP A 41 -12.82 -5.42 -7.23
N GLN A 42 -12.21 -4.63 -6.34
CA GLN A 42 -12.84 -3.44 -5.78
C GLN A 42 -13.22 -2.42 -6.87
N ALA A 43 -12.37 -2.25 -7.88
CA ALA A 43 -12.61 -1.35 -9.02
C ALA A 43 -13.51 -1.94 -10.13
N GLY A 44 -14.02 -3.17 -9.96
CA GLY A 44 -14.85 -3.84 -10.97
C GLY A 44 -14.10 -4.26 -12.26
N MET A 45 -12.76 -4.32 -12.22
CA MET A 45 -11.89 -4.60 -13.38
C MET A 45 -11.64 -6.10 -13.63
N THR A 46 -12.21 -7.01 -12.85
CA THR A 46 -11.96 -8.46 -12.99
C THR A 46 -12.68 -9.09 -14.19
N GLY A 47 -13.54 -8.33 -14.88
CA GLY A 47 -14.17 -8.65 -16.16
C GLY A 47 -15.30 -9.68 -16.09
N SER A 48 -15.19 -10.69 -15.21
CA SER A 48 -16.22 -11.71 -15.02
C SER A 48 -16.35 -12.11 -13.55
N ILE A 49 -17.60 -12.13 -13.05
CA ILE A 49 -17.96 -12.63 -11.72
C ILE A 49 -17.52 -14.10 -11.49
N ASN A 50 -17.29 -14.85 -12.58
CA ASN A 50 -16.92 -16.26 -12.55
C ASN A 50 -15.43 -16.52 -12.89
N ARG A 51 -14.60 -15.47 -12.99
CA ARG A 51 -13.18 -15.66 -13.29
C ARG A 51 -12.53 -16.45 -12.17
N LYS A 52 -12.17 -17.70 -12.46
CA LYS A 52 -11.33 -18.52 -11.57
C LYS A 52 -9.89 -18.11 -11.78
N MET A 53 -9.30 -17.43 -10.80
CA MET A 53 -7.86 -17.25 -10.74
C MET A 53 -7.28 -18.36 -9.86
N PRO A 54 -6.53 -19.32 -10.42
CA PRO A 54 -5.82 -20.30 -9.60
C PRO A 54 -4.81 -19.56 -8.72
N GLU A 55 -4.59 -20.07 -7.51
CA GLU A 55 -3.57 -19.55 -6.57
C GLU A 55 -3.83 -18.13 -6.03
N LEU A 56 -5.09 -17.67 -6.00
CA LEU A 56 -5.43 -16.46 -5.23
C LEU A 56 -5.00 -16.61 -3.77
N HIS A 57 -4.53 -15.51 -3.19
CA HIS A 57 -4.17 -15.50 -1.79
C HIS A 57 -5.40 -15.82 -0.92
N GLY A 58 -5.18 -16.68 0.07
CA GLY A 58 -6.17 -17.02 1.09
C GLY A 58 -5.98 -16.20 2.37
N GLY A 59 -6.54 -16.70 3.48
CA GLY A 59 -6.30 -16.15 4.81
C GLY A 59 -6.70 -14.68 4.92
N TRP A 60 -5.78 -13.81 5.34
CA TRP A 60 -6.04 -12.38 5.51
C TRP A 60 -6.10 -11.59 4.20
N ASP A 61 -5.58 -12.16 3.11
CA ASP A 61 -5.59 -11.53 1.79
C ASP A 61 -6.68 -12.10 0.87
N SER A 62 -7.54 -12.98 1.41
CA SER A 62 -8.68 -13.53 0.69
C SER A 62 -9.72 -12.46 0.34
N GLN A 63 -10.51 -12.72 -0.68
CA GLN A 63 -11.49 -11.75 -1.18
C GLN A 63 -12.57 -11.36 -0.15
N ASN A 64 -12.88 -12.25 0.80
CA ASN A 64 -13.83 -11.99 1.89
C ASN A 64 -13.18 -11.35 3.12
N SER A 65 -11.88 -11.08 3.11
CA SER A 65 -11.20 -10.39 4.19
C SER A 65 -11.42 -8.88 4.12
N HIS A 66 -11.63 -8.26 5.28
CA HIS A 66 -11.67 -6.81 5.42
C HIS A 66 -10.29 -6.16 5.30
N ILE A 67 -9.21 -6.95 5.43
CA ILE A 67 -7.82 -6.47 5.34
C ILE A 67 -7.09 -6.96 4.08
N ARG A 68 -7.85 -7.40 3.07
CA ARG A 68 -7.31 -7.80 1.77
C ARG A 68 -6.50 -6.67 1.10
N GLY A 69 -5.55 -7.04 0.27
CA GLY A 69 -4.61 -6.16 -0.43
C GLY A 69 -3.58 -5.47 0.46
N THR A 70 -3.62 -5.67 1.79
CA THR A 70 -2.53 -5.22 2.69
C THR A 70 -1.21 -5.87 2.32
N PHE A 71 -1.24 -7.13 1.88
CA PHE A 71 -0.05 -7.86 1.46
C PHE A 71 0.66 -7.17 0.28
N THR A 72 -0.09 -6.59 -0.66
CA THR A 72 0.46 -5.84 -1.80
C THR A 72 1.22 -4.59 -1.35
N GLY A 73 0.70 -3.88 -0.35
CA GLY A 73 1.41 -2.75 0.27
C GLY A 73 2.75 -3.18 0.89
N HIS A 74 2.74 -4.25 1.69
CA HIS A 74 3.98 -4.82 2.26
C HIS A 74 4.94 -5.32 1.18
N TRP A 75 4.42 -5.94 0.13
CA TRP A 75 5.22 -6.44 -1.00
C TRP A 75 5.91 -5.29 -1.73
N LEU A 76 5.24 -4.15 -1.94
CA LEU A 76 5.83 -2.96 -2.57
C LEU A 76 6.99 -2.39 -1.73
N SER A 77 6.81 -2.23 -0.41
CA SER A 77 7.91 -1.83 0.48
C SER A 77 9.07 -2.83 0.39
N ALA A 78 8.80 -4.13 0.51
CA ALA A 78 9.83 -5.16 0.44
C ALA A 78 10.55 -5.17 -0.91
N ALA A 79 9.83 -4.95 -2.02
CA ALA A 79 10.39 -4.83 -3.36
C ALA A 79 11.28 -3.59 -3.48
N ALA A 80 10.85 -2.43 -2.96
CA ALA A 80 11.63 -1.20 -2.96
C ALA A 80 13.00 -1.38 -2.30
N TYR A 81 13.02 -1.88 -1.06
CA TYR A 81 14.25 -2.18 -0.34
C TYR A 81 15.11 -3.26 -1.02
N THR A 82 14.49 -4.32 -1.54
CA THR A 82 15.23 -5.43 -2.17
C THR A 82 15.85 -5.01 -3.51
N VAL A 83 15.14 -4.24 -4.33
CA VAL A 83 15.67 -3.68 -5.59
C VAL A 83 16.81 -2.73 -5.28
N GLU A 84 16.66 -1.91 -4.25
CA GLU A 84 17.69 -0.98 -3.85
C GLU A 84 19.00 -1.69 -3.48
N GLU A 85 18.92 -2.78 -2.71
CA GLU A 85 20.09 -3.57 -2.29
C GLU A 85 20.68 -4.40 -3.43
N THR A 86 19.84 -5.05 -4.24
CA THR A 86 20.27 -6.11 -5.18
C THR A 86 20.37 -5.65 -6.62
N LYS A 87 19.77 -4.49 -6.95
CA LYS A 87 19.60 -3.98 -8.31
C LYS A 87 18.91 -4.97 -9.25
N ASN A 88 18.04 -5.84 -8.71
CA ASN A 88 17.29 -6.81 -9.49
C ASN A 88 16.26 -6.12 -10.40
N SER A 89 16.50 -6.16 -11.71
CA SER A 89 15.66 -5.47 -12.71
C SER A 89 14.29 -6.10 -12.90
N GLU A 90 14.16 -7.42 -12.74
CA GLU A 90 12.87 -8.11 -12.88
C GLU A 90 11.90 -7.66 -11.78
N LEU A 91 12.36 -7.63 -10.53
CA LEU A 91 11.57 -7.18 -9.40
C LEU A 91 11.19 -5.70 -9.54
N LEU A 92 12.10 -4.86 -10.04
CA LEU A 92 11.83 -3.44 -10.32
C LEU A 92 10.70 -3.27 -11.36
N VAL A 93 10.79 -3.97 -12.49
CA VAL A 93 9.75 -3.90 -13.54
C VAL A 93 8.40 -4.31 -12.97
N ARG A 94 8.37 -5.42 -12.23
CA ARG A 94 7.11 -5.91 -11.64
C ARG A 94 6.52 -4.96 -10.60
N ALA A 95 7.36 -4.31 -9.79
CA ALA A 95 6.90 -3.31 -8.83
C ALA A 95 6.34 -2.07 -9.53
N ASN A 96 7.00 -1.61 -10.59
CA ASN A 96 6.50 -0.49 -11.40
C ASN A 96 5.18 -0.84 -12.12
N ASP A 97 5.04 -2.05 -12.66
CA ASP A 97 3.79 -2.52 -13.28
C ASP A 97 2.61 -2.52 -12.27
N ILE A 98 2.88 -2.85 -11.00
CA ILE A 98 1.87 -2.77 -9.94
C ILE A 98 1.48 -1.31 -9.68
N VAL A 99 2.45 -0.40 -9.57
CA VAL A 99 2.19 1.04 -9.40
C VAL A 99 1.36 1.58 -10.57
N ASP A 100 1.71 1.23 -11.80
CA ASP A 100 0.99 1.64 -13.01
C ASP A 100 -0.46 1.13 -13.03
N GLU A 101 -0.73 -0.07 -12.52
CA GLU A 101 -2.09 -0.56 -12.42
C GLU A 101 -2.87 0.13 -11.29
N LEU A 102 -2.22 0.40 -10.15
CA LEU A 102 -2.82 1.11 -9.03
C LEU A 102 -3.22 2.54 -9.40
N GLU A 103 -2.45 3.23 -10.23
CA GLU A 103 -2.82 4.53 -10.81
C GLU A 103 -4.15 4.43 -11.57
N LYS A 104 -4.26 3.50 -12.53
CA LYS A 104 -5.50 3.30 -13.30
C LYS A 104 -6.69 2.97 -12.41
N ILE A 105 -6.47 2.17 -11.37
CA ILE A 105 -7.49 1.82 -10.38
C ILE A 105 -7.95 3.07 -9.62
N GLN A 106 -7.01 3.92 -9.19
CA GLN A 106 -7.32 5.16 -8.51
C GLN A 106 -8.12 6.11 -9.40
N GLU A 107 -7.73 6.26 -10.68
CA GLU A 107 -8.48 7.04 -11.68
C GLU A 107 -9.92 6.54 -11.83
N LEU A 108 -10.11 5.22 -11.99
CA LEU A 108 -11.43 4.61 -12.12
C LEU A 108 -12.31 4.79 -10.88
N ASN A 109 -11.69 4.86 -9.70
CA ASN A 109 -12.38 5.09 -8.44
C ASN A 109 -12.59 6.58 -8.11
N GLY A 110 -12.55 7.46 -9.13
CA GLY A 110 -12.82 8.89 -8.96
C GLY A 110 -11.59 9.72 -8.63
N GLY A 111 -10.38 9.18 -8.81
CA GLY A 111 -9.13 9.93 -8.79
C GLY A 111 -8.38 9.95 -7.45
N GLU A 112 -9.00 9.53 -6.34
CA GLU A 112 -8.34 9.60 -5.02
C GLU A 112 -8.33 8.26 -4.29
N TRP A 113 -9.21 7.32 -4.63
CA TRP A 113 -9.35 6.07 -3.89
C TRP A 113 -8.60 4.90 -4.54
N VAL A 114 -7.38 4.63 -4.08
CA VAL A 114 -6.53 3.53 -4.59
C VAL A 114 -6.70 2.20 -3.85
N PHE A 115 -7.54 2.15 -2.80
CA PHE A 115 -7.51 1.04 -1.84
C PHE A 115 -8.29 -0.20 -2.31
N PRO A 116 -7.89 -1.40 -1.84
CA PRO A 116 -8.53 -2.67 -2.21
C PRO A 116 -9.86 -2.91 -1.48
N ILE A 117 -10.30 -1.95 -0.66
CA ILE A 117 -11.52 -1.98 0.15
C ILE A 117 -12.43 -0.80 -0.20
N PRO A 118 -13.74 -0.91 0.02
CA PRO A 118 -14.66 0.21 -0.20
C PRO A 118 -14.48 1.31 0.87
N PRO A 119 -14.60 2.61 0.52
CA PRO A 119 -14.55 3.70 1.50
C PRO A 119 -15.68 3.60 2.54
N GLU A 120 -16.77 2.90 2.22
CA GLU A 120 -17.88 2.59 3.13
C GLU A 120 -17.45 1.83 4.39
N TYR A 121 -16.29 1.16 4.38
CA TYR A 121 -15.73 0.56 5.60
C TYR A 121 -15.28 1.64 6.58
N ILE A 122 -14.61 2.70 6.10
CA ILE A 122 -14.19 3.82 6.94
C ILE A 122 -15.40 4.64 7.40
N TYR A 123 -16.32 4.98 6.49
CA TYR A 123 -17.57 5.64 6.89
C TYR A 123 -18.37 4.78 7.87
N GLY A 124 -18.37 3.46 7.69
CA GLY A 124 -18.99 2.54 8.63
C GLY A 124 -18.41 2.62 10.03
N VAL A 125 -17.08 2.64 10.17
CA VAL A 125 -16.42 2.82 11.47
C VAL A 125 -16.75 4.19 12.08
N ARG A 126 -16.78 5.24 11.24
CA ARG A 126 -17.24 6.58 11.66
C ARG A 126 -18.64 6.52 12.23
N ASP A 127 -19.53 5.75 11.62
CA ASP A 127 -20.92 5.61 12.04
C ASP A 127 -21.14 4.49 13.11
N GLY A 128 -20.05 3.93 13.66
CA GLY A 128 -20.10 2.94 14.75
C GLY A 128 -20.30 1.48 14.33
N ARG A 129 -20.18 1.16 13.03
CA ARG A 129 -20.22 -0.21 12.51
C ARG A 129 -18.86 -0.91 12.64
N GLY A 130 -18.90 -2.22 12.83
CA GLY A 130 -17.70 -3.06 12.95
C GLY A 130 -17.12 -3.48 11.60
N TYR A 131 -16.01 -2.85 11.21
CA TYR A 131 -15.11 -3.33 10.15
C TYR A 131 -13.75 -3.61 10.77
N TRP A 132 -12.97 -4.49 10.14
CA TRP A 132 -11.66 -4.85 10.68
C TRP A 132 -10.58 -4.01 10.01
N ALA A 133 -10.03 -3.07 10.78
CA ALA A 133 -8.82 -2.30 10.50
C ALA A 133 -8.73 -1.63 9.10
N PRO A 134 -9.76 -0.90 8.61
CA PRO A 134 -9.70 -0.29 7.28
C PRO A 134 -8.61 0.79 7.15
N PHE A 135 -8.29 1.51 8.23
CA PHE A 135 -7.16 2.46 8.23
C PHE A 135 -5.81 1.77 8.13
N TYR A 136 -5.63 0.60 8.76
CA TYR A 136 -4.43 -0.23 8.56
C TYR A 136 -4.26 -0.61 7.09
N VAL A 137 -5.32 -1.00 6.40
CA VAL A 137 -5.28 -1.31 4.96
C VAL A 137 -4.75 -0.13 4.18
N CYS A 138 -5.32 1.06 4.41
CA CYS A 138 -4.89 2.26 3.73
C CYS A 138 -3.43 2.59 4.01
N HIS A 139 -3.03 2.52 5.28
CA HIS A 139 -1.65 2.72 5.69
C HIS A 139 -0.67 1.80 4.96
N LYS A 140 -0.93 0.48 4.88
CA LYS A 140 0.01 -0.45 4.22
C LYS A 140 0.15 -0.17 2.73
N VAL A 141 -0.95 0.16 2.06
CA VAL A 141 -0.91 0.52 0.63
C VAL A 141 -0.14 1.82 0.42
N LEU A 142 -0.45 2.87 1.19
CA LEU A 142 0.22 4.17 1.05
C LEU A 142 1.70 4.09 1.42
N MET A 143 2.08 3.35 2.47
CA MET A 143 3.49 3.21 2.84
C MET A 143 4.28 2.46 1.76
N GLY A 144 3.70 1.40 1.18
CA GLY A 144 4.32 0.70 0.06
C GLY A 144 4.57 1.61 -1.16
N LEU A 145 3.59 2.44 -1.51
CA LEU A 145 3.73 3.43 -2.57
C LEU A 145 4.75 4.53 -2.22
N LEU A 146 4.72 5.02 -0.98
CA LEU A 146 5.66 6.05 -0.53
C LEU A 146 7.10 5.53 -0.52
N ASP A 147 7.32 4.26 -0.15
CA ASP A 147 8.62 3.60 -0.22
C ASP A 147 9.12 3.45 -1.66
N MET A 148 8.24 3.11 -2.61
CA MET A 148 8.59 3.09 -4.04
C MET A 148 9.09 4.46 -4.52
N TYR A 149 8.54 5.56 -4.00
CA TYR A 149 9.06 6.90 -4.27
C TYR A 149 10.37 7.19 -3.52
N ARG A 150 10.39 7.03 -2.19
CA ARG A 150 11.53 7.44 -1.34
C ARG A 150 12.81 6.68 -1.67
N ILE A 151 12.68 5.40 -2.02
CA ILE A 151 13.80 4.49 -2.21
C ILE A 151 14.18 4.37 -3.69
N LEU A 152 13.19 4.25 -4.57
CA LEU A 152 13.42 3.99 -6.00
C LEU A 152 13.11 5.19 -6.90
N GLY A 153 12.65 6.30 -6.36
CA GLY A 153 12.35 7.52 -7.13
C GLY A 153 11.13 7.39 -8.04
N ASN A 154 10.21 6.45 -7.80
CA ASN A 154 9.00 6.30 -8.60
C ASN A 154 8.03 7.46 -8.31
N THR A 155 8.03 8.48 -9.17
CA THR A 155 7.20 9.69 -9.00
C THR A 155 5.71 9.42 -9.11
N LYS A 156 5.31 8.45 -9.94
CA LYS A 156 3.92 8.04 -10.08
C LYS A 156 3.36 7.48 -8.76
N ALA A 157 4.18 6.71 -8.04
CA ALA A 157 3.79 6.23 -6.71
C ALA A 157 3.54 7.39 -5.71
N LEU A 158 4.34 8.46 -5.79
CA LEU A 158 4.09 9.67 -4.99
C LEU A 158 2.79 10.38 -5.40
N GLU A 159 2.55 10.54 -6.70
CA GLU A 159 1.32 11.15 -7.22
C GLU A 159 0.08 10.41 -6.69
N ILE A 160 0.07 9.08 -6.74
CA ILE A 160 -1.02 8.28 -6.16
C ILE A 160 -1.24 8.58 -4.67
N VAL A 161 -0.16 8.68 -3.89
CA VAL A 161 -0.23 9.00 -2.45
C VAL A 161 -0.79 10.40 -2.21
N LEU A 162 -0.38 11.39 -3.01
CA LEU A 162 -0.89 12.77 -2.93
C LEU A 162 -2.38 12.86 -3.29
N HIS A 163 -2.80 12.15 -4.32
CA HIS A 163 -4.22 12.07 -4.67
C HIS A 163 -5.03 11.40 -3.55
N ALA A 164 -4.51 10.32 -2.97
CA ALA A 164 -5.17 9.65 -1.85
C ALA A 164 -5.24 10.53 -0.60
N SER A 165 -4.21 11.35 -0.30
CA SER A 165 -4.22 12.23 0.87
C SER A 165 -5.37 13.25 0.81
N GLY A 166 -5.74 13.73 -0.39
CA GLY A 166 -6.89 14.62 -0.58
C GLY A 166 -8.21 14.04 -0.06
N TRP A 167 -8.43 12.73 -0.23
CA TRP A 167 -9.60 12.05 0.35
C TRP A 167 -9.56 12.06 1.89
N PHE A 168 -8.40 11.79 2.49
CA PHE A 168 -8.25 11.79 3.95
C PHE A 168 -8.45 13.19 4.53
N THR A 169 -7.90 14.23 3.91
CA THR A 169 -8.09 15.61 4.36
C THR A 169 -9.57 15.95 4.47
N ARG A 170 -10.36 15.69 3.42
CA ARG A 170 -11.82 15.93 3.45
C ARG A 170 -12.53 15.07 4.49
N PHE A 171 -12.19 13.79 4.57
CA PHE A 171 -12.78 12.90 5.58
C PHE A 171 -12.55 13.42 7.01
N LEU A 172 -11.35 13.93 7.29
CA LEU A 172 -10.99 14.50 8.60
C LEU A 172 -11.73 15.82 8.86
N GLU A 173 -11.86 16.70 7.87
CA GLU A 173 -12.62 17.95 7.98
C GLU A 173 -14.11 17.73 8.26
N GLU A 174 -14.69 16.66 7.70
CA GLU A 174 -16.09 16.29 7.88
C GLU A 174 -16.37 15.48 9.16
N THR A 175 -15.33 15.05 9.88
CA THR A 175 -15.46 14.16 11.04
C THR A 175 -15.03 14.86 12.32
N SER A 176 -15.90 14.87 13.35
CA SER A 176 -15.58 15.51 14.62
C SER A 176 -14.38 14.87 15.31
N ARG A 177 -13.62 15.66 16.08
CA ARG A 177 -12.46 15.17 16.83
C ARG A 177 -12.82 14.03 17.77
N GLU A 178 -13.96 14.12 18.44
CA GLU A 178 -14.45 13.08 19.35
C GLU A 178 -14.71 11.77 18.61
N THR A 179 -15.27 11.88 17.39
CA THR A 179 -15.49 10.72 16.51
C THR A 179 -14.17 10.13 16.07
N LEU A 180 -13.20 10.94 15.62
CA LEU A 180 -11.87 10.46 15.23
C LEU A 180 -11.16 9.75 16.38
N THR A 181 -11.16 10.33 17.59
CA THR A 181 -10.59 9.69 18.79
C THR A 181 -11.22 8.33 19.04
N ARG A 182 -12.55 8.24 19.03
CA ARG A 182 -13.25 6.97 19.20
C ARG A 182 -12.87 5.95 18.11
N MET A 183 -12.74 6.39 16.86
CA MET A 183 -12.35 5.51 15.76
C MET A 183 -10.93 4.95 15.99
N MET A 184 -9.99 5.78 16.44
CA MET A 184 -8.62 5.36 16.76
C MET A 184 -8.57 4.39 17.95
N ASP A 185 -9.38 4.60 18.99
CA ASP A 185 -9.43 3.70 20.14
C ASP A 185 -10.00 2.32 19.79
N GLN A 186 -10.85 2.24 18.77
CA GLN A 186 -11.58 1.02 18.38
C GLN A 186 -10.92 0.24 17.25
N GLN A 187 -10.03 0.85 16.47
CA GLN A 187 -9.49 0.27 15.25
C GLN A 187 -7.97 0.34 15.21
N GLU A 188 -7.36 -0.68 14.61
CA GLU A 188 -5.95 -0.60 14.25
C GLU A 188 -5.78 0.37 13.07
N THR A 189 -5.04 1.46 13.31
CA THR A 189 -4.69 2.46 12.29
C THR A 189 -3.33 2.20 11.64
N GLY A 190 -2.56 1.27 12.18
CA GLY A 190 -1.16 1.07 11.81
C GLY A 190 -0.31 2.31 12.12
N GLY A 191 0.55 2.68 11.19
CA GLY A 191 1.47 3.83 11.26
C GLY A 191 0.97 5.00 10.42
N LEU A 192 -0.34 5.24 10.35
CA LEU A 192 -0.90 6.27 9.48
C LEU A 192 -0.38 7.69 9.84
N MET A 193 -0.11 7.95 11.12
CA MET A 193 0.51 9.22 11.54
C MET A 193 1.97 9.35 11.08
N GLU A 194 2.73 8.25 11.10
CA GLU A 194 4.11 8.20 10.59
C GLU A 194 4.12 8.48 9.08
N LEU A 195 3.22 7.84 8.34
CA LEU A 195 3.04 8.06 6.90
C LEU A 195 2.82 9.54 6.57
N TRP A 196 1.92 10.23 7.29
CA TRP A 196 1.65 11.64 7.04
C TRP A 196 2.84 12.54 7.38
N ALA A 197 3.54 12.26 8.48
CA ALA A 197 4.77 12.97 8.82
C ALA A 197 5.86 12.76 7.76
N ASP A 198 6.00 11.55 7.22
CA ASP A 198 6.91 11.22 6.13
C ASP A 198 6.53 11.95 4.84
N LEU A 199 5.24 11.98 4.48
CA LEU A 199 4.74 12.72 3.33
C LEU A 199 4.95 14.23 3.48
N TYR A 200 4.74 14.79 4.67
CA TYR A 200 5.08 16.17 4.99
C TYR A 200 6.58 16.45 4.80
N SER A 201 7.46 15.52 5.19
CA SER A 201 8.90 15.69 5.03
C SER A 201 9.33 15.85 3.56
N ILE A 202 8.55 15.28 2.63
CA ILE A 202 8.74 15.35 1.18
C ILE A 202 8.11 16.61 0.59
N THR A 203 6.84 16.84 0.90
CA THR A 203 5.99 17.87 0.26
C THR A 203 6.11 19.25 0.89
N ARG A 204 6.41 19.29 2.20
CA ARG A 204 6.32 20.48 3.07
C ARG A 204 4.94 21.13 3.10
N ASP A 205 3.90 20.40 2.70
CA ASP A 205 2.51 20.88 2.75
C ASP A 205 1.92 20.66 4.15
N PRO A 206 1.57 21.72 4.90
CA PRO A 206 0.98 21.62 6.23
C PRO A 206 -0.34 20.84 6.29
N ALA A 207 -1.04 20.62 5.16
CA ALA A 207 -2.24 19.78 5.10
C ALA A 207 -1.95 18.30 5.48
N HIS A 208 -0.69 17.89 5.48
CA HIS A 208 -0.24 16.56 5.91
C HIS A 208 0.11 16.46 7.41
N LEU A 209 -0.20 17.48 8.24
CA LEU A 209 0.05 17.50 9.69
C LEU A 209 -1.23 17.63 10.53
#